data_AF-A0A516NKZ2-F1
#
_entry.id   AF-A0A516NKZ2-F1
#
_cell.length_a   1.000
_cell.length_b   1.000
_cell.length_c   1.000
_cell.angle_alpha   90.00
_cell.angle_beta   90.00
_cell.angle_gamma   90.00
#
_symmetry.space_group_name_H-M   'P 1'
#
loop_
_entity.id
_entity.type
_entity.pdbx_description
1 polymer ?
#
loop_
_entity_poly.entity_id
_entity_poly.type
_entity_poly.pdbx_seq_one_letter_code
_entity_poly.pdbx_strand_id
1 'polypeptide(L)'
;MTDPIHEMSPAEVAAIKDRLELTGETVTEKELGITIGPDAEPVFVPRSIKMPYDLDRACKARATALGMSQSAYIRSLIENDIATAGIGKQRPAWVRELLAVIAHHENDDSRKAS
;
A
#
# COMPACT_ATOMS: atom_id res chain seq x y z
N MET A 1 -5.69 22.37 13.19
CA MET A 1 -5.27 22.03 14.56
C MET A 1 -3.76 22.15 14.56
N THR A 2 -3.23 23.23 15.14
CA THR A 2 -1.78 23.46 15.23
C THR A 2 -1.19 22.41 16.16
N ASP A 3 -0.06 21.81 15.78
CA ASP A 3 0.60 20.80 16.60
C ASP A 3 1.13 21.49 17.89
N PRO A 4 0.62 21.14 19.08
CA PRO A 4 0.96 21.84 20.33
C PRO A 4 2.45 21.76 20.67
N ILE A 5 3.19 20.82 20.08
CA ILE A 5 4.64 20.66 20.26
C ILE A 5 5.41 21.81 19.59
N HIS A 6 4.84 22.43 18.55
CA HIS A 6 5.51 23.47 17.78
C HIS A 6 5.56 24.83 18.49
N GLU A 7 4.75 25.03 19.53
CA GLU A 7 4.65 26.27 20.32
C GLU A 7 5.37 26.20 21.67
N MET A 8 5.88 25.02 22.08
CA MET A 8 6.51 24.86 23.39
C MET A 8 7.97 25.32 23.37
N SER A 9 8.35 26.08 24.38
CA SER A 9 9.75 26.41 24.65
C SER A 9 10.52 25.17 25.13
N PRO A 10 11.86 25.11 24.92
CA PRO A 10 12.69 24.01 25.42
C PRO A 10 12.55 23.76 26.94
N ALA A 11 12.29 24.82 27.72
CA ALA A 11 12.09 24.72 29.17
C ALA A 11 10.78 24.01 29.53
N GLU A 12 9.71 24.24 28.77
CA GLU A 12 8.42 23.58 28.98
C GLU A 12 8.47 22.10 28.61
N VAL A 13 9.22 21.74 27.56
CA VAL A 13 9.46 20.34 27.21
C VAL A 13 10.24 19.61 28.31
N ALA A 14 11.24 20.26 28.91
CA ALA A 14 11.99 19.70 30.04
C ALA A 14 11.08 19.45 31.26
N ALA A 15 10.23 20.43 31.61
CA ALA A 15 9.27 20.29 32.71
C ALA A 15 8.20 19.21 32.47
N ILE A 16 7.86 18.89 31.22
CA ILE A 16 7.02 17.73 30.90
C ILE A 16 7.78 16.45 31.14
N LYS A 17 9.00 16.35 30.61
CA LYS A 17 9.85 15.16 30.77
C LYS A 17 10.09 14.81 32.23
N ASP A 18 10.33 15.81 33.09
CA ASP A 18 10.60 15.61 34.51
C ASP A 18 9.36 15.14 35.30
N ARG A 19 8.15 15.30 34.75
CA ARG A 19 6.91 14.79 35.33
C ARG A 19 6.51 13.39 34.83
N LEU A 20 7.25 12.82 33.89
CA LEU A 20 6.97 11.48 33.37
C LEU A 20 7.44 10.42 34.38
N GLU A 21 6.51 9.62 34.87
CA GLU A 21 6.82 8.42 35.65
C GLU A 21 6.87 7.21 34.73
N LEU A 22 8.04 6.56 34.65
CA LEU A 22 8.21 5.31 33.93
C LEU A 22 7.73 4.16 34.84
N THR A 23 6.57 3.59 34.52
CA THR A 23 5.91 2.57 35.36
C THR A 23 6.53 1.17 35.22
N GLY A 24 7.53 0.98 34.35
CA GLY A 24 8.20 -0.31 34.11
C GLY A 24 7.32 -1.36 33.41
N GLU A 25 6.04 -1.09 33.23
CA GLU A 25 5.12 -1.91 32.45
C GLU A 25 5.48 -1.81 30.97
N THR A 26 5.64 -2.98 30.34
CA THR A 26 5.86 -3.05 28.90
C THR A 26 4.51 -2.92 28.22
N VAL A 27 4.27 -1.77 27.59
CA VAL A 27 3.08 -1.60 26.74
C VAL A 27 3.28 -2.43 25.47
N THR A 28 2.39 -3.38 25.24
CA THR A 28 2.39 -4.24 24.07
C THR A 28 1.70 -3.56 22.89
N GLU A 29 2.07 -3.94 21.66
CA GLU A 29 1.43 -3.45 20.43
C GLU A 29 -0.09 -3.68 20.43
N LYS A 30 -0.53 -4.80 21.02
CA LYS A 30 -1.93 -5.15 21.22
C LYS A 30 -2.68 -4.16 22.12
N GLU A 31 -2.02 -3.63 23.16
CA GLU A 31 -2.62 -2.64 24.07
C GLU A 31 -2.74 -1.25 23.41
N LEU A 32 -1.88 -0.95 22.45
CA LEU A 32 -1.96 0.27 21.64
C LEU A 32 -2.93 0.13 20.45
N GLY A 33 -3.41 -1.08 20.15
CA GLY A 33 -4.22 -1.37 18.96
C GLY A 33 -3.46 -1.16 17.66
N ILE A 34 -2.12 -1.22 17.69
CA ILE A 34 -1.25 -1.00 16.53
C ILE A 34 -0.76 -2.37 16.08
N THR A 35 -0.87 -2.66 14.78
CA THR A 35 -0.23 -3.83 14.17
C THR A 35 1.00 -3.34 13.41
N ILE A 36 2.19 -3.76 13.83
CA ILE A 36 3.46 -3.43 13.18
C ILE A 36 4.08 -4.72 12.67
N GLY A 37 4.31 -4.84 11.35
CA GLY A 37 4.89 -6.05 10.79
C GLY A 37 4.50 -6.31 9.33
N PRO A 38 4.99 -7.41 8.74
CA PRO A 38 4.66 -7.79 7.35
C PRO A 38 3.18 -8.09 7.14
N ASP A 39 2.45 -8.40 8.21
CA ASP A 39 1.02 -8.69 8.21
C ASP A 39 0.15 -7.45 8.50
N ALA A 40 0.76 -6.28 8.67
CA ALA A 40 0.02 -5.04 8.87
C ALA A 40 -0.70 -4.65 7.57
N GLU A 41 -1.97 -4.26 7.69
CA GLU A 41 -2.76 -3.77 6.55
C GLU A 41 -2.09 -2.55 5.90
N PRO A 42 -2.03 -2.47 4.55
CA PRO A 42 -1.42 -1.36 3.87
C PRO A 42 -2.15 -0.03 4.17
N VAL A 43 -1.38 0.99 4.53
CA VAL A 43 -1.90 2.36 4.65
C VAL A 43 -2.05 2.97 3.25
N PHE A 44 -3.28 3.27 2.84
CA PHE A 44 -3.56 3.93 1.57
C PHE A 44 -3.62 5.45 1.72
N VAL A 45 -2.84 6.16 0.92
CA VAL A 45 -2.90 7.62 0.81
C VAL A 45 -3.74 8.01 -0.40
N PRO A 46 -4.84 8.77 -0.25
CA PRO A 46 -5.66 9.20 -1.38
C PRO A 46 -4.87 10.18 -2.26
N ARG A 47 -4.93 9.96 -3.58
CA ARG A 47 -4.31 10.83 -4.59
C ARG A 47 -5.29 11.09 -5.71
N SER A 48 -5.41 12.35 -6.12
CA SER A 48 -6.20 12.73 -7.29
C SER A 48 -5.31 12.75 -8.53
N ILE A 49 -5.81 12.22 -9.64
CA ILE A 49 -5.15 12.27 -10.95
C ILE A 49 -6.05 13.03 -11.93
N LYS A 50 -5.45 13.85 -12.80
CA LYS A 50 -6.16 14.44 -13.94
C LYS A 50 -6.04 13.49 -15.12
N MET A 51 -7.16 13.19 -15.76
CA MET A 51 -7.18 12.32 -16.93
C MET A 51 -8.26 12.76 -17.92
N PRO A 52 -8.07 12.53 -19.23
CA PRO A 52 -9.13 12.73 -20.21
C PRO A 52 -10.37 11.90 -19.86
N TYR A 53 -11.55 12.44 -20.13
CA TYR A 53 -12.83 11.79 -19.82
C TYR A 53 -12.96 10.39 -20.44
N ASP A 54 -12.53 10.23 -21.69
CA ASP A 54 -12.59 8.93 -22.37
C ASP A 54 -11.69 7.88 -21.73
N LEU A 55 -10.53 8.31 -21.21
CA LEU A 55 -9.61 7.42 -20.51
C LEU A 55 -10.19 6.99 -19.16
N ASP A 56 -10.82 7.92 -18.42
CA ASP A 56 -11.52 7.60 -17.17
C ASP A 56 -12.61 6.55 -17.40
N ARG A 57 -13.45 6.78 -18.42
CA ARG A 57 -14.53 5.88 -18.80
C ARG A 57 -14.00 4.49 -19.18
N ALA A 58 -12.93 4.42 -19.98
CA ALA A 58 -12.32 3.16 -20.38
C ALA A 58 -11.71 2.41 -19.17
N CYS A 59 -11.02 3.12 -18.28
CA CYS A 59 -10.49 2.56 -17.03
C CYS A 59 -11.60 1.96 -16.16
N LYS A 60 -12.71 2.69 -15.99
CA LYS A 60 -13.85 2.23 -15.20
C LYS A 60 -14.50 0.98 -15.81
N ALA A 61 -14.70 0.97 -17.12
CA ALA A 61 -15.26 -0.20 -17.82
C ALA A 61 -14.36 -1.43 -17.66
N ARG A 62 -13.03 -1.26 -17.81
CA ARG A 62 -12.07 -2.36 -17.64
C ARG A 62 -12.02 -2.87 -16.21
N ALA A 63 -12.02 -1.97 -15.21
CA ALA A 63 -12.05 -2.35 -13.80
C ALA A 63 -13.31 -3.19 -13.48
N THR A 64 -14.48 -2.76 -13.97
CA THR A 64 -15.73 -3.53 -13.83
C THR A 64 -15.64 -4.91 -14.47
N ALA A 65 -15.09 -5.01 -15.69
CA ALA A 65 -14.92 -6.30 -16.37
C ALA A 65 -14.00 -7.27 -15.61
N LEU A 66 -13.07 -6.73 -14.81
CA LEU A 66 -12.16 -7.51 -13.95
C LEU A 66 -12.72 -7.74 -12.53
N GLY A 67 -13.91 -7.24 -12.21
CA GLY A 67 -14.48 -7.33 -10.86
C GLY A 67 -13.73 -6.51 -9.82
N MET A 68 -13.03 -5.45 -10.23
CA MET A 68 -12.20 -4.61 -9.37
C MET A 68 -12.76 -3.18 -9.27
N SER A 69 -12.37 -2.45 -8.21
CA SER A 69 -12.55 -1.00 -8.17
C SER A 69 -11.57 -0.31 -9.14
N GLN A 70 -11.94 0.87 -9.62
CA GLN A 70 -11.06 1.65 -10.50
C GLN A 70 -9.70 1.96 -9.86
N SER A 71 -9.68 2.30 -8.56
CA SER A 71 -8.43 2.53 -7.83
C SER A 71 -7.57 1.27 -7.70
N ALA A 72 -8.19 0.09 -7.53
CA ALA A 72 -7.46 -1.17 -7.49
C ALA A 72 -6.86 -1.53 -8.85
N TYR A 73 -7.60 -1.27 -9.94
CA TYR A 73 -7.12 -1.44 -11.30
C TYR A 73 -5.94 -0.50 -11.61
N ILE A 74 -6.05 0.80 -11.29
CA ILE A 74 -4.95 1.75 -11.52
C ILE A 74 -3.72 1.36 -10.70
N ARG A 75 -3.90 0.92 -9.44
CA ARG A 75 -2.81 0.47 -8.59
C ARG A 75 -2.10 -0.74 -9.16
N SER A 76 -2.83 -1.75 -9.66
CA SER A 76 -2.20 -2.96 -10.22
C SER A 76 -1.35 -2.66 -11.46
N LEU A 77 -1.78 -1.69 -12.29
CA LEU A 77 -0.98 -1.22 -13.43
C LEU A 77 0.33 -0.57 -12.97
N ILE A 78 0.27 0.32 -11.97
CA ILE A 78 1.44 1.00 -11.41
C ILE A 78 2.40 -0.02 -10.77
N GLU A 79 1.88 -0.95 -9.97
CA GLU A 79 2.69 -2.00 -9.34
C GLU A 79 3.37 -2.91 -10.37
N ASN A 80 2.67 -3.23 -11.47
CA ASN A 80 3.24 -4.02 -12.55
C ASN A 80 4.36 -3.26 -13.29
N ASP A 81 4.16 -1.96 -13.57
CA ASP A 81 5.17 -1.10 -14.20
C ASP A 81 6.43 -0.98 -13.33
N ILE A 82 6.25 -0.64 -12.05
CA ILE A 82 7.31 -0.58 -11.02
C ILE A 82 8.08 -1.90 -10.95
N ALA A 83 7.37 -3.04 -10.90
CA ALA A 83 8.00 -4.35 -10.84
C ALA A 83 8.80 -4.66 -12.12
N THR A 84 8.28 -4.30 -13.29
CA THR A 84 8.92 -4.50 -14.59
C THR A 84 10.16 -3.62 -14.74
N ALA A 85 10.08 -2.37 -14.29
CA ALA A 85 11.20 -1.43 -14.30
C ALA A 85 12.30 -1.78 -13.28
N GLY A 86 12.03 -2.70 -12.35
CA GLY A 86 12.94 -3.05 -11.25
C GLY A 86 13.08 -1.96 -10.19
N ILE A 87 12.17 -0.97 -10.18
CA ILE A 87 12.22 0.20 -9.30
C ILE A 87 11.26 -0.04 -8.13
N GLY A 88 11.61 -0.90 -7.18
CA GLY A 88 10.78 -1.18 -6.00
C GLY A 88 11.21 -2.43 -5.25
N LYS A 89 10.67 -2.68 -4.04
CA LYS A 89 10.91 -3.95 -3.34
C LYS A 89 10.40 -5.08 -4.23
N GLN A 90 11.35 -5.84 -4.78
CA GLN A 90 11.12 -6.95 -5.67
C GLN A 90 10.06 -7.88 -5.06
N ARG A 91 9.01 -8.24 -5.83
CA ARG A 91 8.00 -9.21 -5.37
C ARG A 91 8.72 -10.46 -4.85
N PRO A 92 8.30 -11.07 -3.74
CA PRO A 92 8.88 -12.31 -3.25
C PRO A 92 8.98 -13.35 -4.37
N ALA A 93 10.05 -14.16 -4.38
CA ALA A 93 10.35 -15.09 -5.48
C ALA A 93 9.16 -15.98 -5.85
N TRP A 94 8.42 -16.46 -4.83
CA TRP A 94 7.25 -17.32 -5.00
C TRP A 94 6.10 -16.64 -5.78
N VAL A 95 5.93 -15.32 -5.68
CA VAL A 95 4.90 -14.57 -6.43
C VAL A 95 5.27 -14.48 -7.91
N ARG A 96 6.58 -14.36 -8.21
CA ARG A 96 7.06 -14.33 -9.60
C ARG A 96 6.91 -15.69 -10.27
N GLU A 97 7.21 -16.76 -9.53
CA GLU A 97 7.02 -18.14 -10.00
C GLU A 97 5.54 -18.44 -10.28
N LEU A 98 4.63 -18.05 -9.38
CA LEU A 98 3.20 -18.26 -9.57
C LEU A 98 2.67 -17.51 -10.82
N LEU A 99 3.07 -16.25 -11.01
CA LEU A 99 2.68 -15.47 -12.18
C LEU A 99 3.27 -16.02 -13.48
N ALA A 100 4.49 -16.55 -13.44
CA ALA A 100 5.09 -17.23 -14.59
C ALA A 100 4.31 -18.51 -14.96
N VAL A 101 3.85 -19.29 -13.99
CA VAL A 101 3.02 -20.47 -14.20
C VAL A 101 1.65 -20.10 -14.81
N ILE A 102 1.00 -19.07 -14.29
CA ILE A 102 -0.29 -18.58 -14.82
C ILE A 102 -0.13 -18.11 -16.28
N ALA A 103 0.89 -17.30 -16.56
CA ALA A 103 1.17 -16.81 -17.91
C ALA A 103 1.51 -17.94 -18.90
N HIS A 104 2.11 -19.04 -18.41
CA HIS A 104 2.38 -20.21 -19.24
C HIS A 104 1.11 -20.99 -19.56
N HIS A 105 0.20 -21.14 -18.59
CA HIS A 105 -1.08 -21.82 -18.77
C HIS A 105 -2.01 -21.08 -19.74
N GLU A 106 -2.09 -19.75 -19.63
CA GLU A 106 -2.90 -18.93 -20.55
C GLU A 106 -2.40 -19.01 -22.00
N ASN A 107 -1.09 -19.10 -22.22
CA ASN A 107 -0.50 -19.30 -23.55
C ASN A 107 -0.72 -20.71 -24.10
N ASP A 108 -0.71 -21.74 -23.24
CA ASP A 108 -0.96 -23.13 -23.66
C ASP A 108 -2.43 -23.37 -24.00
N ASP A 109 -3.36 -22.78 -23.26
CA ASP A 109 -4.80 -22.83 -23.59
C ASP A 109 -5.08 -22.10 -24.92
N SER A 110 -4.38 -20.99 -25.16
CA SER A 110 -4.45 -20.25 -26.43
C SER A 110 -3.92 -21.05 -27.63
N ARG A 111 -2.93 -21.94 -27.42
CA ARG A 111 -2.38 -22.82 -28.47
C ARG A 111 -3.22 -24.05 -28.77
N LYS A 112 -3.95 -24.58 -27.78
CA LYS A 112 -4.81 -25.76 -27.97
C LYS A 112 -6.17 -25.43 -28.60
N ALA A 113 -6.56 -24.16 -28.60
CA ALA A 113 -7.79 -23.66 -29.19
C ALA A 113 -7.65 -23.24 -30.68
N SER A 114 -6.46 -23.38 -31.28
CA SER A 114 -6.16 -23.11 -32.70
C SER A 114 -5.80 -24.40 -33.44
#